data_AF-A0A5A7MR11-F1
#
_entry.id   AF-A0A5A7MR11-F1
#
_cell.length_a   1.000
_cell.length_b   1.000
_cell.length_c   1.000
_cell.angle_alpha   90.00
_cell.angle_beta   90.00
_cell.angle_gamma   90.00
#
_symmetry.space_group_name_H-M   'P 1'
#
loop_
_entity.id
_entity.type
_entity.pdbx_description
1 polymer ?
#
loop_
_entity_poly.entity_id
_entity_poly.type
_entity_poly.pdbx_seq_one_letter_code
_entity_poly.pdbx_strand_id
1 'polypeptide(L)'
;MAAALTITAEEELPIARVDTLIAIAETFERLGDMKRADATVDLAKQAAEDIGISIGTEQKMVRIVGPMTGVGRTEEAVEAAHALKDRFLKADALGTIALTQARMGNMDAAQATLDMIVEPLLALRYAVRMIENLAENGVDTNAIPVGPLTERIQGIENVLLKALGETRLAVIQAKRGETEEAIKLRDQAALALETLSLNHERARIYAGLALAAICWATWKCMKIMPTGRPIWPAVCVRIMIAPLPLAMPWPR
;
A
#
# COMPACT_ATOMS: atom_id res chain seq x y z
N MET A 1 -1.79 -5.57 -30.95
CA MET A 1 -0.89 -4.72 -30.13
C MET A 1 -0.12 -3.70 -30.94
N ALA A 2 0.41 -4.01 -32.14
CA ALA A 2 1.01 -2.99 -33.02
C ALA A 2 0.06 -1.81 -33.30
N ALA A 3 -1.23 -2.07 -33.58
CA ALA A 3 -2.24 -1.04 -33.75
C ALA A 3 -2.44 -0.12 -32.53
N ALA A 4 -2.26 -0.64 -31.30
CA ALA A 4 -2.42 0.16 -30.09
C ALA A 4 -1.28 1.18 -29.95
N LEU A 5 -0.04 0.79 -30.27
CA LEU A 5 1.10 1.71 -30.29
C LEU A 5 0.94 2.77 -31.39
N THR A 6 0.43 2.39 -32.57
CA THR A 6 0.14 3.34 -33.66
C THR A 6 -0.89 4.39 -33.25
N ILE A 7 -2.02 3.96 -32.67
CA ILE A 7 -3.06 4.89 -32.17
C ILE A 7 -2.50 5.77 -31.05
N THR A 8 -1.65 5.22 -30.17
CA THR A 8 -1.05 5.99 -29.07
C THR A 8 -0.06 7.05 -29.60
N ALA A 9 0.62 6.78 -30.72
CA ALA A 9 1.49 7.76 -31.37
C ALA A 9 0.71 8.94 -31.99
N GLU A 10 -0.57 8.75 -32.31
CA GLU A 10 -1.48 9.78 -32.82
C GLU A 10 -2.14 10.62 -31.71
N GLU A 11 -2.04 10.20 -30.44
CA GLU A 11 -2.67 10.88 -29.30
C GLU A 11 -2.09 12.30 -29.10
N GLU A 12 -2.88 13.34 -29.36
CA GLU A 12 -2.43 14.73 -29.31
C GLU A 12 -2.16 15.23 -27.88
N LEU A 13 -2.83 14.68 -26.86
CA LEU A 13 -2.66 15.08 -25.47
C LEU A 13 -1.47 14.35 -24.83
N PRO A 14 -0.35 15.03 -24.52
CA PRO A 14 0.86 14.36 -23.99
C PRO A 14 0.61 13.59 -22.69
N ILE A 15 -0.27 14.13 -21.84
CA ILE A 15 -0.67 13.52 -20.56
C ILE A 15 -1.40 12.18 -20.77
N ALA A 16 -2.29 12.10 -21.77
CA ALA A 16 -3.07 10.90 -22.08
C ALA A 16 -2.20 9.84 -22.79
N ARG A 17 -1.28 10.31 -23.63
CA ARG A 17 -0.28 9.47 -24.30
C ARG A 17 0.56 8.69 -23.30
N VAL A 18 1.10 9.35 -22.27
CA VAL A 18 1.90 8.68 -21.23
C VAL A 18 1.11 7.58 -20.52
N ASP A 19 -0.14 7.87 -20.12
CA ASP A 19 -0.97 6.90 -19.39
C ASP A 19 -1.28 5.66 -20.23
N THR A 20 -1.49 5.87 -21.53
CA THR A 20 -1.73 4.78 -22.49
C THR A 20 -0.47 3.94 -22.69
N LEU A 21 0.70 4.57 -22.83
CA LEU A 21 1.98 3.85 -22.95
C LEU A 21 2.29 3.02 -21.70
N ILE A 22 2.03 3.55 -20.50
CA ILE A 22 2.15 2.80 -19.23
C ILE A 22 1.27 1.54 -19.26
N ALA A 23 -0.01 1.68 -19.61
CA ALA A 23 -0.92 0.54 -19.66
C ALA A 23 -0.51 -0.51 -20.69
N ILE A 24 0.04 -0.08 -21.84
CA ILE A 24 0.58 -0.98 -22.86
C ILE A 24 1.83 -1.71 -22.33
N ALA A 25 2.76 -1.00 -21.69
CA ALA A 25 3.97 -1.57 -21.11
C ALA A 25 3.65 -2.65 -20.07
N GLU A 26 2.74 -2.36 -19.13
CA GLU A 26 2.25 -3.33 -18.13
C GLU A 26 1.56 -4.54 -18.77
N THR A 27 0.90 -4.35 -19.91
CA THR A 27 0.28 -5.47 -20.64
C THR A 27 1.32 -6.35 -21.30
N PHE A 28 2.36 -5.78 -21.91
CA PHE A 28 3.48 -6.56 -22.43
C PHE A 28 4.23 -7.31 -21.31
N GLU A 29 4.45 -6.67 -20.17
CA GLU A 29 5.04 -7.30 -18.97
C GLU A 29 4.23 -8.53 -18.54
N ARG A 30 2.91 -8.38 -18.39
CA ARG A 30 1.99 -9.49 -18.01
C ARG A 30 1.96 -10.62 -19.04
N LEU A 31 2.23 -10.33 -20.31
CA LEU A 31 2.33 -11.35 -21.37
C LEU A 31 3.73 -11.95 -21.49
N GLY A 32 4.71 -11.47 -20.71
CA GLY A 32 6.10 -11.91 -20.77
C GLY A 32 6.92 -11.33 -21.92
N ASP A 33 6.38 -10.40 -22.70
CA ASP A 33 7.08 -9.72 -23.81
C ASP A 33 7.93 -8.56 -23.27
N MET A 34 8.95 -8.90 -22.48
CA MET A 34 9.78 -7.91 -21.77
C MET A 34 10.48 -6.93 -22.71
N LYS A 35 10.85 -7.37 -23.92
CA LYS A 35 11.48 -6.51 -24.93
C LYS A 35 10.54 -5.39 -25.37
N ARG A 36 9.27 -5.70 -25.62
CA ARG A 36 8.29 -4.66 -25.98
C ARG A 36 7.84 -3.85 -24.78
N ALA A 37 7.75 -4.45 -23.60
CA ALA A 37 7.48 -3.73 -22.37
C ALA A 37 8.53 -2.63 -22.15
N ASP A 38 9.81 -3.00 -22.20
CA ASP A 38 10.93 -2.07 -21.98
C ASP A 38 10.96 -0.94 -23.04
N ALA A 39 10.83 -1.29 -24.32
CA ALA A 39 10.72 -0.28 -25.37
C ALA A 39 9.53 0.68 -25.18
N THR A 40 8.42 0.20 -24.62
CA THR A 40 7.24 1.04 -24.34
C THR A 40 7.45 1.93 -23.11
N VAL A 41 8.23 1.48 -22.14
CA VAL A 41 8.65 2.29 -20.98
C VAL A 41 9.48 3.50 -21.44
N ASP A 42 10.41 3.30 -22.38
CA ASP A 42 11.19 4.41 -22.95
C ASP A 42 10.29 5.43 -23.66
N LEU A 43 9.30 4.97 -24.42
CA LEU A 43 8.31 5.85 -25.04
C LEU A 43 7.51 6.63 -24.00
N ALA A 44 7.12 5.99 -22.89
CA ALA A 44 6.38 6.64 -21.82
C ALA A 44 7.23 7.72 -21.12
N LYS A 45 8.51 7.44 -20.89
CA LYS A 45 9.47 8.38 -20.30
C LYS A 45 9.67 9.59 -21.21
N GLN A 46 9.94 9.38 -22.50
CA GLN A 46 10.07 10.46 -23.47
C GLN A 46 8.81 11.32 -23.54
N ALA A 47 7.63 10.68 -23.63
CA ALA A 47 6.36 11.40 -23.66
C ALA A 47 6.09 12.19 -22.37
N ALA A 48 6.58 11.72 -21.21
CA ALA A 48 6.47 12.46 -19.96
C ALA A 48 7.39 13.67 -19.93
N GLU A 49 8.62 13.55 -20.43
CA GLU A 49 9.57 14.66 -20.58
C GLU A 49 9.04 15.73 -21.55
N ASP A 50 8.38 15.30 -22.64
CA ASP A 50 7.76 16.18 -23.63
C ASP A 50 6.58 17.01 -23.09
N ILE A 51 5.99 16.65 -21.93
CA ILE A 51 4.94 17.46 -21.28
C ILE A 51 5.46 18.86 -20.94
N GLY A 52 6.75 18.99 -20.57
CA GLY A 52 7.41 20.25 -20.28
C GLY A 52 6.90 21.02 -19.04
N ILE A 53 5.76 20.63 -18.46
CA ILE A 53 5.20 21.20 -17.22
C ILE A 53 5.75 20.41 -16.03
N SER A 54 6.49 21.07 -15.14
CA SER A 54 7.21 20.43 -14.02
C SER A 54 6.31 19.50 -13.19
N ILE A 55 5.14 19.95 -12.74
CA ILE A 55 4.24 19.15 -11.89
C ILE A 55 3.63 17.98 -12.68
N GLY A 56 3.23 18.22 -13.93
CA GLY A 56 2.67 17.16 -14.79
C GLY A 56 3.70 16.06 -15.07
N THR A 57 4.95 16.46 -15.32
CA THR A 57 6.08 15.55 -15.55
C THR A 57 6.37 14.69 -14.32
N GLU A 58 6.47 15.30 -13.13
CA GLU A 58 6.71 14.56 -11.88
C GLU A 58 5.61 13.55 -11.57
N GLN A 59 4.34 13.94 -11.72
CA GLN A 59 3.21 13.03 -11.52
C GLN A 59 3.23 11.85 -12.49
N LYS A 60 3.63 12.07 -13.74
CA LYS A 60 3.79 10.98 -14.71
C LYS A 60 4.96 10.08 -14.35
N MET A 61 6.08 10.64 -13.93
CA MET A 61 7.25 9.86 -13.54
C MET A 61 6.93 8.89 -12.38
N VAL A 62 6.13 9.33 -11.38
CA VAL A 62 5.63 8.44 -10.31
C VAL A 62 4.89 7.21 -10.86
N ARG A 63 4.21 7.32 -11.99
CA ARG A 63 3.50 6.18 -12.61
C ARG A 63 4.41 5.31 -13.48
N ILE A 64 5.52 5.84 -13.97
CA ILE A 64 6.45 5.13 -14.87
C ILE A 64 7.41 4.22 -14.09
N VAL A 65 7.77 4.58 -12.86
CA VAL A 65 8.74 3.79 -12.06
C VAL A 65 8.30 2.35 -11.79
N GLY A 66 6.99 2.08 -11.70
CA GLY A 66 6.44 0.72 -11.58
C GLY A 66 6.77 -0.13 -12.81
N PRO A 67 6.30 0.24 -14.02
CA PRO A 67 6.69 -0.39 -15.27
C PRO A 67 8.22 -0.52 -15.45
N MET A 68 9.01 0.51 -15.15
CA MET A 68 10.47 0.44 -15.19
C MET A 68 11.02 -0.68 -14.32
N THR A 69 10.52 -0.79 -13.08
CA THR A 69 10.90 -1.84 -12.14
C THR A 69 10.50 -3.22 -12.68
N GLY A 70 9.29 -3.34 -13.24
CA GLY A 70 8.75 -4.59 -13.79
C GLY A 70 9.58 -5.16 -14.95
N VAL A 71 10.19 -4.29 -15.76
CA VAL A 71 11.11 -4.71 -16.85
C VAL A 71 12.57 -4.88 -16.39
N GLY A 72 12.83 -4.78 -15.09
CA GLY A 72 14.15 -5.00 -14.49
C GLY A 72 15.02 -3.75 -14.32
N ARG A 73 14.55 -2.55 -14.69
CA ARG A 73 15.28 -1.26 -14.56
C ARG A 73 15.09 -0.63 -13.19
N THR A 74 15.28 -1.42 -12.15
CA THR A 74 15.00 -1.02 -10.75
C THR A 74 15.88 0.15 -10.31
N GLU A 75 17.18 0.10 -10.61
CA GLU A 75 18.14 1.16 -10.22
C GLU A 75 17.75 2.50 -10.84
N GLU A 76 17.45 2.51 -12.14
CA GLU A 76 16.99 3.72 -12.84
C GLU A 76 15.64 4.22 -12.30
N ALA A 77 14.73 3.31 -11.93
CA ALA A 77 13.46 3.69 -11.30
C ALA A 77 13.68 4.37 -9.93
N VAL A 78 14.61 3.87 -9.14
CA VAL A 78 15.00 4.47 -7.85
C VAL A 78 15.64 5.85 -8.07
N GLU A 79 16.56 5.98 -9.03
CA GLU A 79 17.14 7.28 -9.40
C GLU A 79 16.06 8.29 -9.83
N ALA A 80 15.12 7.87 -10.67
CA ALA A 80 13.99 8.68 -11.10
C ALA A 80 13.11 9.12 -9.91
N ALA A 81 12.84 8.22 -8.95
CA ALA A 81 12.13 8.56 -7.73
C ALA A 81 12.90 9.58 -6.87
N HIS A 82 14.22 9.45 -6.77
CA HIS A 82 15.07 10.39 -6.03
C HIS A 82 15.16 11.78 -6.69
N ALA A 83 14.97 11.87 -8.01
CA ALA A 83 14.96 13.12 -8.76
C ALA A 83 13.69 13.96 -8.55
N LEU A 84 12.61 13.36 -8.02
CA LEU A 84 11.36 14.06 -7.69
C LEU A 84 11.57 15.06 -6.56
N LYS A 85 11.10 16.30 -6.77
CA LYS A 85 11.25 17.40 -5.79
C LYS A 85 10.19 17.35 -4.69
N ASP A 86 8.96 16.99 -5.04
CA ASP A 86 7.91 16.82 -4.05
C ASP A 86 8.14 15.54 -3.24
N ARG A 87 8.27 15.69 -1.92
CA ARG A 87 8.56 14.58 -1.01
C ARG A 87 7.47 13.50 -1.00
N PHE A 88 6.21 13.87 -1.20
CA PHE A 88 5.09 12.93 -1.21
C PHE A 88 5.07 12.15 -2.52
N LEU A 89 5.33 12.81 -3.65
CA LEU A 89 5.51 12.14 -4.94
C LEU A 89 6.71 11.19 -4.91
N LYS A 90 7.82 11.59 -4.30
CA LYS A 90 8.99 10.72 -4.09
C LYS A 90 8.64 9.48 -3.27
N ALA A 91 7.96 9.66 -2.14
CA ALA A 91 7.51 8.54 -1.31
C ALA A 91 6.53 7.61 -2.06
N ASP A 92 5.65 8.17 -2.90
CA ASP A 92 4.73 7.39 -3.73
C ASP A 92 5.45 6.59 -4.83
N ALA A 93 6.48 7.18 -5.46
CA ALA A 93 7.33 6.50 -6.43
C ALA A 93 8.10 5.32 -5.78
N LEU A 94 8.79 5.56 -4.65
CA LEU A 94 9.50 4.52 -3.90
C LEU A 94 8.54 3.41 -3.44
N GLY A 95 7.36 3.78 -2.95
CA GLY A 95 6.33 2.82 -2.58
C GLY A 95 5.86 1.96 -3.75
N THR A 96 5.72 2.54 -4.94
CA THR A 96 5.34 1.84 -6.17
C THR A 96 6.43 0.86 -6.64
N ILE A 97 7.71 1.26 -6.53
CA ILE A 97 8.86 0.39 -6.81
C ILE A 97 8.85 -0.81 -5.86
N ALA A 98 8.69 -0.58 -4.55
CA ALA A 98 8.63 -1.63 -3.54
C ALA A 98 7.49 -2.64 -3.81
N LEU A 99 6.29 -2.15 -4.13
CA LEU A 99 5.16 -3.01 -4.48
C LEU A 99 5.45 -3.88 -5.71
N THR A 100 6.15 -3.33 -6.70
CA THR A 100 6.51 -4.05 -7.92
C THR A 100 7.58 -5.11 -7.65
N GLN A 101 8.62 -4.77 -6.88
CA GLN A 101 9.65 -5.72 -6.43
C GLN A 101 9.01 -6.90 -5.66
N ALA A 102 8.09 -6.61 -4.75
CA ALA A 102 7.38 -7.64 -3.99
C ALA A 102 6.52 -8.54 -4.89
N ARG A 103 5.82 -7.97 -5.87
CA ARG A 103 5.05 -8.73 -6.88
C ARG A 103 5.94 -9.68 -7.68
N MET A 104 7.19 -9.28 -7.94
CA MET A 104 8.20 -10.11 -8.62
C MET A 104 8.86 -11.13 -7.69
N GLY A 105 8.51 -11.16 -6.40
CA GLY A 105 9.07 -12.07 -5.39
C GLY A 105 10.34 -11.55 -4.70
N ASN A 106 10.79 -10.33 -5.00
CA ASN A 106 12.02 -9.74 -4.46
C ASN A 106 11.74 -9.00 -3.13
N MET A 107 11.42 -9.74 -2.07
CA MET A 107 11.00 -9.16 -0.78
C MET A 107 12.06 -8.30 -0.10
N ASP A 108 13.32 -8.74 -0.10
CA ASP A 108 14.41 -8.00 0.55
C ASP A 108 14.63 -6.64 -0.14
N ALA A 109 14.56 -6.62 -1.48
CA ALA A 109 14.65 -5.40 -2.26
C ALA A 109 13.45 -4.48 -2.02
N ALA A 110 12.24 -5.05 -1.95
CA ALA A 110 11.02 -4.30 -1.64
C ALA A 110 11.11 -3.62 -0.27
N GLN A 111 11.61 -4.34 0.74
CA GLN A 111 11.82 -3.80 2.07
C GLN A 111 12.88 -2.68 2.07
N ALA A 112 14.03 -2.90 1.42
CA ALA A 112 15.07 -1.88 1.31
C ALA A 112 14.55 -0.59 0.65
N THR A 113 13.70 -0.71 -0.38
CA THR A 113 13.07 0.46 -1.02
C THR A 113 12.06 1.15 -0.10
N LEU A 114 11.26 0.42 0.68
CA LEU A 114 10.38 1.02 1.69
C LEU A 114 11.16 1.79 2.75
N ASP A 115 12.33 1.29 3.14
CA ASP A 115 13.19 1.94 4.13
C ASP A 115 13.75 3.29 3.62
N MET A 116 13.81 3.50 2.30
CA MET A 116 14.17 4.78 1.68
C MET A 116 13.07 5.85 1.80
N ILE A 117 11.82 5.46 2.05
CA ILE A 117 10.72 6.42 2.27
C ILE A 117 10.96 7.09 3.61
N VAL A 118 11.02 8.42 3.66
CA VAL A 118 11.29 9.17 4.90
C VAL A 118 10.01 9.34 5.72
N GLU A 119 8.88 9.57 5.04
CA GLU A 119 7.56 9.80 5.64
C GLU A 119 7.00 8.52 6.29
N PRO A 120 6.97 8.40 7.64
CA PRO A 120 6.68 7.13 8.30
C PRO A 120 5.30 6.56 7.97
N LEU A 121 4.28 7.42 7.83
CA LEU A 121 2.94 6.98 7.44
C LEU A 121 2.84 6.48 6.01
N LEU A 122 3.62 7.05 5.08
CA LEU A 122 3.62 6.60 3.70
C LEU A 122 4.36 5.27 3.59
N ALA A 123 5.52 5.14 4.23
CA ALA A 123 6.23 3.88 4.34
C ALA A 123 5.32 2.76 4.86
N LEU A 124 4.58 3.03 5.93
CA LEU A 124 3.65 2.06 6.49
C LEU A 124 2.44 1.76 5.59
N ARG A 125 1.86 2.79 4.95
CA ARG A 125 0.79 2.59 3.97
C ARG A 125 1.22 1.63 2.87
N TYR A 126 2.42 1.82 2.32
CA TYR A 126 2.95 0.95 1.27
C TYR A 126 3.30 -0.44 1.77
N ALA A 127 3.84 -0.56 2.99
CA ALA A 127 4.06 -1.86 3.63
C ALA A 127 2.76 -2.67 3.81
N VAL A 128 1.69 -2.02 4.29
CA VAL A 128 0.36 -2.67 4.42
C VAL A 128 -0.17 -3.09 3.06
N ARG A 129 -0.11 -2.20 2.07
CA ARG A 129 -0.57 -2.51 0.71
C ARG A 129 0.22 -3.65 0.08
N MET A 130 1.52 -3.74 0.36
CA MET A 130 2.36 -4.86 -0.06
C MET A 130 1.87 -6.18 0.54
N ILE A 131 1.62 -6.21 1.85
CA ILE A 131 1.10 -7.38 2.56
C ILE A 131 -0.28 -7.79 2.03
N GLU A 132 -1.17 -6.81 1.79
CA GLU A 132 -2.49 -7.03 1.21
C GLU A 132 -2.38 -7.65 -0.20
N ASN A 133 -1.59 -7.06 -1.09
CA ASN A 133 -1.37 -7.58 -2.44
C ASN A 133 -0.80 -9.01 -2.41
N LEU A 134 0.14 -9.29 -1.51
CA LEU A 134 0.76 -10.61 -1.41
C LEU A 134 -0.22 -11.67 -0.88
N ALA A 135 -1.05 -11.31 0.11
CA ALA A 135 -2.11 -12.16 0.60
C ALA A 135 -3.14 -12.50 -0.50
N GLU A 136 -3.54 -11.51 -1.29
CA GLU A 136 -4.49 -11.68 -2.39
C GLU A 136 -3.94 -12.60 -3.50
N ASN A 137 -2.62 -12.58 -3.71
CA ASN A 137 -1.95 -13.44 -4.69
C ASN A 137 -1.54 -14.81 -4.13
N GLY A 138 -1.97 -15.16 -2.91
CA GLY A 138 -1.67 -16.46 -2.29
C GLY A 138 -0.20 -16.63 -1.89
N VAL A 139 0.57 -15.54 -1.84
CA VAL A 139 1.96 -15.56 -1.39
C VAL A 139 1.98 -15.56 0.13
N ASP A 140 2.89 -16.33 0.72
CA ASP A 140 3.05 -16.38 2.18
C ASP A 140 3.48 -15.00 2.72
N THR A 141 2.53 -14.30 3.32
CA THR A 141 2.77 -12.98 3.92
C THR A 141 3.73 -12.99 5.10
N ASN A 142 4.07 -14.17 5.66
CA ASN A 142 5.08 -14.31 6.70
C ASN A 142 6.48 -13.93 6.20
N ALA A 143 6.72 -13.96 4.88
CA ALA A 143 7.98 -13.57 4.27
C ALA A 143 8.31 -12.07 4.43
N ILE A 144 7.34 -11.23 4.80
CA ILE A 144 7.55 -9.79 4.96
C ILE A 144 7.96 -9.52 6.42
N PRO A 145 9.16 -8.95 6.68
CA PRO A 145 9.60 -8.68 8.04
C PRO A 145 8.76 -7.54 8.66
N VAL A 146 7.96 -7.86 9.69
CA VAL A 146 7.18 -6.86 10.45
C VAL A 146 7.98 -6.20 11.58
N GLY A 147 9.12 -6.77 11.97
CA GLY A 147 10.00 -6.23 13.00
C GLY A 147 10.44 -4.78 12.71
N PRO A 148 11.09 -4.51 11.56
CA PRO A 148 11.52 -3.15 11.21
C PRO A 148 10.36 -2.14 11.16
N LEU A 149 9.19 -2.56 10.67
CA LEU A 149 7.98 -1.72 10.66
C LEU A 149 7.48 -1.42 12.08
N THR A 150 7.53 -2.40 12.98
CA THR A 150 7.18 -2.25 14.39
C THR A 150 8.07 -1.22 15.06
N GLU A 151 9.39 -1.36 14.92
CA GLU A 151 10.37 -0.44 15.50
C GLU A 151 10.16 0.99 14.99
N ARG A 152 9.92 1.12 13.69
CA ARG A 152 9.65 2.41 13.06
C ARG A 152 8.39 3.07 13.58
N ILE A 153 7.30 2.31 13.76
CA ILE A 153 6.05 2.81 14.38
C ILE A 153 6.29 3.23 15.83
N GLN A 154 7.05 2.44 16.60
CA GLN A 154 7.33 2.72 18.00
C GLN A 154 8.10 4.04 18.18
N GLY A 155 9.01 4.36 17.26
CA GLY A 155 9.77 5.60 17.22
C GLY A 155 9.01 6.84 16.75
N ILE A 156 7.75 6.73 16.32
CA ILE A 156 6.93 7.89 15.94
C ILE A 156 6.51 8.67 17.18
N GLU A 157 6.96 9.92 17.30
CA GLU A 157 6.59 10.81 18.41
C GLU A 157 5.15 11.31 18.32
N ASN A 158 4.64 11.55 17.10
CA ASN A 158 3.28 12.05 16.92
C ASN A 158 2.25 10.97 17.27
N VAL A 159 1.44 11.22 18.30
CA VAL A 159 0.46 10.28 18.86
C VAL A 159 -0.52 9.75 17.82
N LEU A 160 -1.11 10.62 17.00
CA LEU A 160 -2.04 10.21 15.94
C LEU A 160 -1.34 9.30 14.94
N LEU A 161 -0.14 9.67 14.50
CA LEU A 161 0.58 8.91 13.49
C LEU A 161 1.01 7.53 14.01
N LYS A 162 1.46 7.47 15.27
CA LYS A 162 1.80 6.22 15.95
C LYS A 162 0.59 5.30 16.06
N ALA A 163 -0.53 5.79 16.59
CA ALA A 163 -1.74 5.00 16.76
C ALA A 163 -2.33 4.54 15.42
N LEU A 164 -2.33 5.38 14.39
CA LEU A 164 -2.69 4.95 13.03
C LEU A 164 -1.78 3.82 12.55
N GLY A 165 -0.50 3.89 12.89
CA GLY A 165 0.43 2.85 12.51
C GLY A 165 0.20 1.53 13.23
N GLU A 166 -0.04 1.58 14.54
CA GLU A 166 -0.39 0.43 15.37
C GLU A 166 -1.68 -0.26 14.85
N THR A 167 -2.72 0.49 14.48
CA THR A 167 -3.94 -0.13 13.89
C THR A 167 -3.67 -0.87 12.59
N ARG A 168 -2.74 -0.37 11.77
CA ARG A 168 -2.37 -0.99 10.49
C ARG A 168 -1.53 -2.24 10.70
N LEU A 169 -0.58 -2.20 11.63
CA LEU A 169 0.21 -3.36 12.03
C LEU A 169 -0.67 -4.46 12.66
N ALA A 170 -1.69 -4.08 13.44
CA ALA A 170 -2.67 -5.01 13.97
C ALA A 170 -3.40 -5.79 12.86
N VAL A 171 -3.79 -5.13 11.77
CA VAL A 171 -4.41 -5.79 10.60
C VAL A 171 -3.46 -6.81 9.97
N ILE A 172 -2.19 -6.45 9.81
CA ILE A 172 -1.15 -7.34 9.25
C ILE A 172 -1.01 -8.60 10.10
N GLN A 173 -0.81 -8.43 11.41
CA GLN A 173 -0.59 -9.54 12.32
C GLN A 173 -1.83 -10.43 12.46
N ALA A 174 -3.03 -9.83 12.45
CA ALA A 174 -4.28 -10.60 12.42
C ALA A 174 -4.38 -11.48 11.17
N LYS A 175 -3.98 -10.98 9.99
CA LYS A 175 -3.94 -11.76 8.74
C LYS A 175 -2.93 -12.91 8.79
N ARG A 176 -1.80 -12.74 9.50
CA ARG A 176 -0.81 -13.80 9.77
C ARG A 176 -1.24 -14.83 10.82
N GLY A 177 -2.34 -14.54 11.54
CA GLY A 177 -2.80 -15.36 12.66
C GLY A 177 -2.06 -15.09 13.97
N GLU A 178 -1.22 -14.06 14.03
CA GLU A 178 -0.54 -13.55 15.22
C GLU A 178 -1.53 -12.74 16.09
N THR A 179 -2.57 -13.41 16.57
CA THR A 179 -3.75 -12.72 17.15
C THR A 179 -3.48 -11.98 18.44
N GLU A 180 -2.55 -12.45 19.28
CA GLU A 180 -2.22 -11.79 20.55
C GLU A 180 -1.55 -10.44 20.31
N GLU A 181 -0.57 -10.39 19.42
CA GLU A 181 0.15 -9.16 19.09
C GLU A 181 -0.78 -8.18 18.34
N ALA A 182 -1.67 -8.70 17.47
CA ALA A 182 -2.69 -7.87 16.83
C ALA A 182 -3.65 -7.19 17.83
N ILE A 183 -4.07 -7.91 18.89
CA ILE A 183 -4.91 -7.35 19.95
C ILE A 183 -4.13 -6.31 20.75
N LYS A 184 -2.89 -6.59 21.11
CA LYS A 184 -2.03 -5.67 21.85
C LYS A 184 -1.83 -4.35 21.10
N LEU A 185 -1.56 -4.39 19.80
CA LEU A 185 -1.42 -3.20 18.96
C LEU A 185 -2.73 -2.43 18.84
N ARG A 186 -3.87 -3.13 18.71
CA ARG A 186 -5.19 -2.51 18.70
C ARG A 186 -5.44 -1.76 20.01
N ASP A 187 -5.10 -2.37 21.15
CA ASP A 187 -5.32 -1.79 22.47
C ASP A 187 -4.38 -0.59 22.71
N GLN A 188 -3.12 -0.67 22.26
CA GLN A 188 -2.19 0.47 22.25
C GLN A 188 -2.73 1.65 21.44
N ALA A 189 -3.22 1.40 20.22
CA ALA A 189 -3.80 2.43 19.38
C ALA A 189 -5.06 3.08 20.01
N ALA A 190 -5.83 2.30 20.78
CA ALA A 190 -7.03 2.80 21.45
C ALA A 190 -6.69 3.81 22.56
N LEU A 191 -5.53 3.70 23.22
CA LEU A 191 -5.08 4.66 24.25
C LEU A 191 -4.95 6.09 23.70
N ALA A 192 -4.60 6.23 22.42
CA ALA A 192 -4.51 7.55 21.78
C ALA A 192 -5.85 8.31 21.81
N LEU A 193 -6.99 7.61 21.83
CA LEU A 193 -8.32 8.23 21.88
C LEU A 193 -8.57 9.06 23.14
N GLU A 194 -7.83 8.81 24.23
CA GLU A 194 -7.91 9.55 25.49
C GLU A 194 -7.17 10.89 25.41
N THR A 195 -6.14 10.96 24.57
CA THR A 195 -5.24 12.12 24.45
C THR A 195 -5.59 13.05 23.29
N LEU A 196 -6.18 12.51 22.22
CA LEU A 196 -6.52 13.28 21.02
C LEU A 196 -7.75 14.14 21.25
N SER A 197 -7.61 15.46 21.13
CA SER A 197 -8.70 16.42 21.33
C SER A 197 -9.58 16.60 20.08
N LEU A 198 -9.02 16.36 18.89
CA LEU A 198 -9.71 16.64 17.64
C LEU A 198 -10.55 15.43 17.19
N ASN A 199 -11.86 15.65 16.99
CA ASN A 199 -12.79 14.59 16.62
C ASN A 199 -12.44 13.89 15.30
N HIS A 200 -11.90 14.62 14.32
CA HIS A 200 -11.50 14.01 13.04
C HIS A 200 -10.29 13.07 13.20
N GLU A 201 -9.40 13.33 14.16
CA GLU A 201 -8.26 12.44 14.47
C GLU A 201 -8.77 11.16 15.13
N ARG A 202 -9.65 11.30 16.12
CA ARG A 202 -10.32 10.16 16.78
C ARG A 202 -11.10 9.30 15.79
N ALA A 203 -11.84 9.92 14.86
CA ALA A 203 -12.58 9.21 13.81
C ALA A 203 -11.67 8.33 12.93
N ARG A 204 -10.46 8.81 12.61
CA ARG A 204 -9.48 8.03 11.82
C ARG A 204 -8.97 6.82 12.61
N ILE A 205 -8.72 6.98 13.91
CA ILE A 205 -8.34 5.87 14.80
C ILE A 205 -9.47 4.84 14.89
N TYR A 206 -10.72 5.28 15.09
CA TYR A 206 -11.87 4.36 15.10
C TYR A 206 -12.00 3.55 13.81
N ALA A 207 -11.77 4.17 12.65
CA ALA A 207 -11.77 3.45 11.37
C ALA A 207 -10.68 2.36 11.31
N GLY A 208 -9.48 2.66 11.79
CA GLY A 208 -8.38 1.69 11.89
C GLY A 208 -8.69 0.54 12.85
N LEU A 209 -9.21 0.85 14.04
CA LEU A 209 -9.60 -0.14 15.05
C LEU A 209 -10.70 -1.08 14.54
N ALA A 210 -11.69 -0.53 13.80
CA ALA A 210 -12.75 -1.32 13.20
C ALA A 210 -12.21 -2.31 12.16
N LEU A 211 -11.28 -1.88 11.30
CA LEU A 211 -10.64 -2.76 10.31
C LEU A 211 -9.85 -3.89 10.98
N ALA A 212 -9.07 -3.58 12.03
CA ALA A 212 -8.34 -4.59 12.79
C ALA A 212 -9.28 -5.63 13.44
N ALA A 213 -10.39 -5.17 14.03
CA ALA A 213 -11.40 -6.04 14.63
C ALA A 213 -12.08 -6.96 13.60
N ILE A 214 -12.39 -6.46 12.40
CA ILE A 214 -12.97 -7.26 11.31
C ILE A 214 -12.00 -8.37 10.89
N CYS A 215 -10.72 -8.06 10.68
CA CYS A 215 -9.73 -9.05 10.27
C CYS A 215 -9.53 -10.15 11.32
N TRP A 216 -9.58 -9.80 12.60
CA TRP A 216 -9.55 -10.80 13.67
C TRP A 216 -10.80 -11.70 13.67
N ALA A 217 -11.98 -11.10 13.51
CA ALA A 217 -13.24 -11.84 13.47
C ALA A 217 -13.31 -12.82 12.28
N THR A 218 -12.82 -12.40 11.10
CA THR A 218 -12.78 -13.27 9.91
C THR A 218 -11.79 -14.43 10.09
N TRP A 219 -10.59 -14.17 10.62
CA TRP A 219 -9.62 -15.23 10.94
C TRP A 219 -10.20 -16.25 11.92
N LYS A 220 -10.85 -15.77 12.99
CA LYS A 220 -11.49 -16.63 14.01
C LYS A 220 -12.60 -17.48 13.40
N CYS A 221 -13.47 -16.92 12.55
CA CYS A 221 -14.53 -17.69 11.87
C CYS A 221 -13.94 -18.72 10.89
N MET A 222 -12.79 -18.45 10.25
CA MET A 222 -12.12 -19.40 9.34
C MET A 222 -11.45 -20.58 10.08
N LYS A 223 -10.90 -20.36 11.28
CA LYS A 223 -10.25 -21.42 12.06
C LYS A 223 -11.21 -22.32 12.85
N ILE A 224 -12.38 -21.79 13.24
CA ILE A 224 -13.36 -22.51 14.08
C ILE A 224 -14.32 -23.40 13.26
N MET A 225 -14.43 -23.22 11.94
CA MET A 225 -15.29 -24.06 11.09
C MET A 225 -14.53 -25.25 10.48
N PRO A 226 -14.81 -26.52 10.88
CA PRO A 226 -14.19 -27.71 10.26
C PRO A 226 -14.89 -28.14 8.96
N THR A 227 -16.01 -27.52 8.56
CA THR A 227 -16.84 -28.02 7.45
C THR A 227 -17.47 -26.90 6.60
N GLY A 228 -16.82 -26.56 5.49
CA GLY A 228 -17.41 -26.58 4.15
C GLY A 228 -18.67 -25.80 3.77
N ARG A 229 -19.17 -24.80 4.50
CA ARG A 229 -20.15 -23.83 3.96
C ARG A 229 -19.96 -22.40 4.52
N PRO A 230 -19.83 -21.36 3.67
CA PRO A 230 -19.65 -20.00 4.13
C PRO A 230 -21.00 -19.39 4.56
N ILE A 231 -21.16 -19.16 5.86
CA ILE A 231 -22.14 -18.19 6.35
C ILE A 231 -21.43 -16.84 6.30
N TRP A 232 -21.97 -15.91 5.51
CA TRP A 232 -21.33 -14.63 5.20
C TRP A 232 -20.91 -13.83 6.46
N PRO A 233 -19.85 -12.99 6.35
CA PRO A 233 -19.25 -12.25 7.49
C PRO A 233 -20.24 -11.43 8.33
N ALA A 234 -21.38 -11.02 7.75
CA ALA A 234 -22.40 -10.21 8.41
C ALA A 234 -22.98 -10.85 9.69
N VAL A 235 -23.02 -12.18 9.77
CA VAL A 235 -23.53 -12.88 10.97
C VAL A 235 -22.45 -12.96 12.07
N CYS A 236 -21.18 -13.21 11.72
CA CYS A 236 -20.06 -13.18 12.67
C CYS A 236 -19.85 -11.76 13.25
N VAL A 237 -19.95 -10.72 12.41
CA VAL A 237 -19.80 -9.32 12.83
C VAL A 237 -20.90 -8.91 13.82
N ARG A 238 -22.14 -9.36 13.62
CA ARG A 238 -23.28 -9.03 14.50
C ARG A 238 -23.24 -9.73 15.87
N ILE A 239 -22.55 -10.86 15.97
CA ILE A 239 -22.39 -11.62 17.22
C ILE A 239 -21.16 -11.14 18.02
N MET A 240 -20.10 -10.64 17.36
CA MET A 240 -18.87 -10.19 18.04
C MET A 240 -18.82 -8.70 18.36
N ILE A 241 -19.62 -7.85 17.71
CA ILE A 241 -19.87 -6.47 18.15
C ILE A 241 -20.90 -6.50 19.29
N ALA A 242 -20.54 -7.11 20.42
CA ALA A 242 -21.13 -6.71 21.70
C ALA A 242 -20.61 -5.29 22.00
N PRO A 243 -21.46 -4.37 22.50
CA PRO A 243 -21.12 -2.95 22.52
C PRO A 243 -19.88 -2.73 23.40
N LEU A 244 -18.89 -2.01 22.87
CA LEU A 244 -17.99 -1.22 23.72
C LEU A 244 -18.87 -0.51 24.77
N PRO A 245 -18.47 -0.44 26.06
CA PRO A 245 -19.30 0.17 27.08
C PRO A 245 -19.56 1.63 26.71
N LEU A 246 -20.74 1.88 26.15
CA LEU A 246 -21.34 3.19 25.95
C LEU A 246 -21.77 3.69 27.33
N ALA A 247 -20.81 4.05 28.15
CA ALA A 247 -21.05 4.77 29.39
C ALA A 247 -20.13 5.99 29.40
N MET A 248 -20.56 7.07 28.73
CA MET A 248 -20.26 8.41 29.20
C MET A 248 -21.33 9.42 28.72
N PRO A 249 -21.74 10.37 29.58
CA PRO A 249 -22.85 11.28 29.31
C PRO A 249 -22.39 12.43 28.43
N TRP A 250 -23.22 12.78 27.45
CA TRP A 250 -23.04 13.98 26.63
C TRP A 250 -23.15 15.23 27.51
N PRO A 251 -22.17 16.15 27.51
CA PRO A 251 -22.40 17.49 28.05
C PRO A 251 -23.33 18.26 27.09
N ARG A 252 -24.32 18.95 27.66
CA ARG A 252 -25.16 19.92 26.95
C ARG A 252 -24.39 21.20 26.65
#